data_AF-G5AUN4-F1
#
_entry.id   AF-G5AUN4-F1
#
_cell.length_a   1.000
_cell.length_b   1.000
_cell.length_c   1.000
_cell.angle_alpha   90.00
_cell.angle_beta   90.00
_cell.angle_gamma   90.00
#
_symmetry.space_group_name_H-M   'P 1'
#
loop_
_entity.id
_entity.type
_entity.pdbx_description
1 polymer ?
#
loop_
_entity_poly.entity_id
_entity_poly.type
_entity_poly.pdbx_seq_one_letter_code
_entity_poly.pdbx_strand_id
1 'polypeptide(L)'
;MKVGLAIKPGTTIEYLAPWANPIDMASVMTVEPGFGGQKFMEDMMPKAGANMIVSGSTIMRNEDPRSVINLLRNVCSEAAQKRSLDQ
;
A
#
# COMPACT_ATOMS: atom_id res chain seq x y z
N MET A 1 -0.38 -23.01 -3.49
CA MET A 1 0.47 -21.82 -3.76
C MET A 1 -0.39 -20.59 -3.56
N LYS A 2 0.17 -19.48 -3.04
CA LYS A 2 -0.54 -18.20 -2.92
C LYS A 2 -0.05 -17.22 -3.99
N VAL A 3 -0.95 -16.42 -4.55
CA VAL A 3 -0.68 -15.44 -5.62
C VAL A 3 -0.84 -14.03 -5.07
N GLY A 4 0.21 -13.23 -5.18
CA GLY A 4 0.19 -11.80 -4.85
C GLY A 4 0.35 -10.94 -6.09
N LEU A 5 -0.45 -9.87 -6.19
CA LEU A 5 -0.37 -8.89 -7.28
C LEU A 5 -0.06 -7.51 -6.70
N ALA A 6 0.99 -6.87 -7.21
CA ALA A 6 1.39 -5.53 -6.82
C ALA A 6 1.09 -4.52 -7.93
N ILE A 7 0.61 -3.33 -7.57
CA ILE A 7 0.44 -2.20 -8.48
C ILE A 7 1.34 -1.04 -8.09
N LYS A 8 1.91 -0.37 -9.09
CA LYS A 8 2.77 0.80 -8.91
C LYS A 8 1.95 2.09 -8.70
N PRO A 9 2.53 3.17 -8.15
CA PRO A 9 1.79 4.40 -7.84
C PRO A 9 1.05 5.01 -9.03
N GLY A 10 1.58 4.86 -10.25
CA GLY A 10 0.97 5.37 -11.48
C GLY A 10 -0.17 4.51 -12.05
N THR A 11 -0.49 3.37 -11.45
CA THR A 11 -1.52 2.45 -11.95
C THR A 11 -2.80 2.60 -11.14
N THR A 12 -3.93 2.83 -11.83
CA THR A 12 -5.23 2.92 -11.16
C THR A 12 -5.66 1.55 -10.61
N ILE A 13 -6.37 1.55 -9.49
CA ILE A 13 -6.83 0.33 -8.82
C ILE A 13 -7.83 -0.48 -9.67
N GLU A 14 -8.47 0.16 -10.64
CA GLU A 14 -9.36 -0.46 -11.62
C GLU A 14 -8.67 -1.58 -12.41
N TYR A 15 -7.36 -1.47 -12.64
CA TYR A 15 -6.58 -2.53 -13.28
C TYR A 15 -6.45 -3.78 -12.41
N LEU A 16 -6.64 -3.65 -11.09
CA LEU A 16 -6.58 -4.75 -10.13
C LEU A 16 -7.94 -5.44 -9.99
N ALA A 17 -9.04 -4.73 -10.23
CA ALA A 17 -10.40 -5.25 -10.04
C ALA A 17 -10.70 -6.58 -10.79
N PRO A 18 -10.29 -6.78 -12.06
CA PRO A 18 -10.49 -8.06 -12.76
C PRO A 18 -9.76 -9.24 -12.12
N TRP A 19 -8.69 -8.95 -11.36
CA TRP A 19 -7.81 -9.95 -10.76
C TRP A 19 -8.08 -10.15 -9.28
N ALA A 20 -9.05 -9.45 -8.69
CA ALA A 20 -9.32 -9.50 -7.25
C ALA A 20 -9.73 -10.90 -6.75
N ASN A 21 -10.46 -11.67 -7.55
CA ASN A 21 -10.89 -13.03 -7.21
C ASN A 21 -9.77 -14.10 -7.30
N PRO A 22 -8.92 -14.12 -8.35
CA PRO A 22 -7.88 -15.15 -8.48
C PRO A 22 -6.62 -14.91 -7.63
N ILE A 23 -6.46 -13.76 -6.97
CA ILE A 23 -5.28 -13.43 -6.16
C ILE A 23 -5.59 -13.55 -4.66
N ASP A 24 -4.63 -14.06 -3.89
CA ASP A 24 -4.73 -14.10 -2.43
C ASP A 24 -4.38 -12.75 -1.79
N MET A 25 -3.66 -11.90 -2.52
CA MET A 25 -3.09 -10.67 -1.97
C MET A 25 -2.91 -9.58 -3.02
N ALA A 26 -3.32 -8.37 -2.68
CA ALA A 26 -3.10 -7.15 -3.45
C ALA A 26 -2.16 -6.21 -2.68
N SER A 27 -1.11 -5.71 -3.34
CA SER A 27 -0.14 -4.78 -2.75
C SER A 27 -0.13 -3.48 -3.54
N VAL A 28 -0.24 -2.33 -2.85
CA VAL A 28 -0.08 -1.01 -3.48
C VAL A 28 1.31 -0.49 -3.13
N MET A 29 2.09 -0.19 -4.17
CA MET A 29 3.42 0.40 -3.99
C MET A 29 3.29 1.89 -3.77
N THR A 30 4.06 2.43 -2.83
CA THR A 30 4.04 3.85 -2.46
C THR A 30 5.27 4.61 -2.96
N VAL A 31 6.09 3.96 -3.79
CA VAL A 31 7.27 4.48 -4.50
C VAL A 31 7.41 3.74 -5.83
N GLU A 32 8.07 4.32 -6.84
CA GLU A 32 8.28 3.64 -8.11
C GLU A 32 9.29 2.48 -7.95
N PRO A 33 8.97 1.25 -8.39
CA PRO A 33 9.91 0.14 -8.36
C PRO A 33 11.19 0.46 -9.14
N GLY A 34 12.33 0.00 -8.63
CA GLY A 34 13.63 0.13 -9.31
C GLY A 34 14.42 1.41 -8.99
N PHE A 35 13.84 2.38 -8.26
CA PHE A 35 14.54 3.61 -7.87
C PHE A 35 14.60 3.75 -6.33
N GLY A 36 15.81 3.88 -5.78
CA GLY A 36 16.04 4.05 -4.34
C GLY A 36 16.06 5.51 -3.89
N GLY A 37 15.60 5.79 -2.65
CA GLY A 37 15.67 7.13 -2.05
C GLY A 37 14.48 8.05 -2.35
N GLN A 38 13.41 7.51 -2.94
CA GLN A 38 12.17 8.26 -3.15
C GLN A 38 11.46 8.53 -1.82
N LYS A 39 10.83 9.70 -1.73
CA LYS A 39 9.95 10.02 -0.62
C LYS A 39 8.68 9.18 -0.71
N PHE A 40 8.13 8.86 0.45
CA PHE A 40 6.87 8.15 0.56
C PHE A 40 5.72 8.96 -0.05
N MET A 41 4.90 8.32 -0.89
CA MET A 41 3.71 8.94 -1.50
C MET A 41 2.46 8.61 -0.66
N GLU A 42 2.12 9.50 0.28
CA GLU A 42 0.96 9.34 1.19
C GLU A 42 -0.37 9.17 0.44
N ASP A 43 -0.52 9.84 -0.71
CA ASP A 43 -1.72 9.79 -1.58
C ASP A 43 -2.01 8.40 -2.18
N MET A 44 -1.08 7.44 -2.05
CA MET A 44 -1.29 6.07 -2.52
C MET A 44 -1.95 5.18 -1.45
N MET A 45 -2.00 5.62 -0.19
CA MET A 45 -2.62 4.85 0.89
C MET A 45 -4.16 4.77 0.81
N PRO A 46 -4.89 5.84 0.41
CA PRO A 46 -6.35 5.78 0.30
C PRO A 46 -6.86 4.98 -0.92
N LYS A 47 -6.00 4.64 -1.88
CA LYS A 47 -6.41 4.14 -3.20
C LYS A 47 -6.85 2.67 -3.23
N ALA A 48 -6.74 1.94 -2.13
CA ALA A 48 -7.28 0.59 -2.06
C ALA A 48 -7.51 0.21 -0.61
N GLY A 49 -8.43 -0.73 -0.36
CA GLY A 49 -8.38 -1.58 0.83
C GLY A 49 -7.14 -2.48 0.81
N ALA A 50 -5.96 -1.88 0.68
CA ALA A 50 -4.68 -2.55 0.72
C ALA A 50 -4.43 -2.95 2.18
N ASN A 51 -4.50 -4.26 2.42
CA ASN A 51 -4.19 -4.84 3.72
C ASN A 51 -2.68 -5.00 3.93
N MET A 52 -1.88 -4.69 2.91
CA MET A 52 -0.43 -4.86 2.91
C MET A 52 0.25 -3.68 2.20
N ILE A 53 1.27 -3.13 2.88
CA ILE A 53 2.09 -2.02 2.42
C ILE A 53 3.51 -2.55 2.24
N VAL A 54 4.12 -2.28 1.09
CA VAL A 54 5.55 -2.52 0.88
C VAL A 54 6.27 -1.19 0.96
N SER A 55 7.02 -0.98 2.05
CA SER A 55 7.79 0.24 2.28
C SER A 55 9.27 -0.12 2.48
N GLY A 56 10.10 0.29 1.51
CA GLY A 56 11.53 -0.01 1.47
C GLY A 56 12.38 1.02 2.19
N SER A 57 12.99 1.94 1.43
CA SER A 57 13.92 2.94 1.98
C SER A 57 13.31 3.84 3.05
N THR A 58 12.00 4.09 3.01
CA THR A 58 11.30 4.91 4.01
C THR A 58 11.32 4.28 5.40
N ILE A 59 11.31 2.96 5.52
CA ILE A 59 11.46 2.26 6.82
C ILE A 59 12.95 2.05 7.10
N MET A 60 13.69 1.53 6.12
CA MET A 60 15.07 1.07 6.34
C MET A 60 16.08 2.20 6.57
N ARG A 61 15.79 3.43 6.12
CA ARG A 61 16.68 4.60 6.28
C ARG A 61 16.16 5.62 7.29
N ASN A 62 15.10 5.31 8.02
CA ASN A 62 14.57 6.20 9.04
C ASN A 62 15.27 5.96 10.38
N GLU A 63 15.49 7.04 11.15
CA GLU A 63 16.05 6.97 12.50
C GLU A 63 15.11 6.21 13.46
N ASP A 64 13.79 6.28 13.24
CA ASP A 64 12.79 5.52 13.96
C ASP A 64 11.83 4.76 13.01
N PRO A 65 12.19 3.52 12.64
CA PRO A 65 11.34 2.67 11.81
C PRO A 65 9.98 2.34 12.45
N ARG A 66 9.87 2.36 13.78
CA ARG A 66 8.63 1.97 14.48
C ARG A 66 7.54 3.03 14.32
N SER A 67 7.87 4.30 14.44
CA SER A 67 6.91 5.39 14.18
C SER A 67 6.40 5.36 12.75
N VAL A 68 7.27 5.10 11.77
CA VAL A 68 6.88 4.94 10.36
C VAL A 68 5.92 3.76 10.19
N ILE A 69 6.23 2.59 10.75
CA ILE A 69 5.34 1.41 10.68
C ILE A 69 3.99 1.70 11.34
N ASN A 70 3.97 2.41 12.46
CA ASN A 70 2.74 2.77 13.16
C ASN A 70 1.91 3.77 12.37
N LEU A 71 2.54 4.79 11.76
CA LEU A 71 1.88 5.72 10.86
C LEU A 71 1.22 4.98 9.70
N LEU A 72 1.99 4.11 9.04
CA LEU A 72 1.50 3.28 7.93
C LEU A 72 0.31 2.40 8.34
N ARG A 73 0.38 1.76 9.51
CA ARG A 73 -0.71 0.93 10.05
C ARG A 73 -1.95 1.77 10.37
N ASN A 74 -1.78 2.95 10.97
CA ASN A 74 -2.88 3.82 11.36
C ASN A 74 -3.62 4.35 10.13
N VAL A 75 -2.88 4.84 9.12
CA VAL A 75 -3.47 5.33 7.87
C VAL A 75 -4.27 4.22 7.15
N CYS A 76 -3.74 2.98 7.09
CA CYS A 76 -4.49 1.87 6.51
C CYS A 76 -5.71 1.46 7.34
N SER A 77 -5.61 1.49 8.68
CA SER A 77 -6.74 1.19 9.56
C SER A 77 -7.86 2.23 9.44
N GLU A 78 -7.50 3.51 9.33
CA GLU A 78 -8.44 4.61 9.09
C GLU A 78 -9.11 4.50 7.70
N ALA A 79 -8.34 4.17 6.66
CA ALA A 79 -8.88 3.96 5.32
C ALA A 79 -9.83 2.75 5.27
N ALA A 80 -9.51 1.67 5.98
CA ALA A 80 -10.38 0.50 6.12
C ALA A 80 -11.67 0.82 6.91
N GLN A 81 -11.59 1.62 7.97
CA GLN A 81 -12.75 2.04 8.76
C GLN A 81 -13.69 2.95 7.97
N LYS A 82 -13.16 3.97 7.25
CA LYS A 82 -13.98 4.84 6.38
C LYS A 82 -14.76 4.04 5.35
N ARG A 83 -14.14 3.01 4.77
CA ARG A 83 -14.79 2.09 3.84
C ARG A 83 -15.93 1.29 4.47
N SER A 84 -15.85 0.96 5.76
CA SER A 84 -16.93 0.26 6.48
C SER A 84 -18.10 1.16 6.87
N LEU A 85 -17.92 2.49 6.87
CA LEU A 85 -18.97 3.47 7.13
C LEU A 85 -19.70 3.93 5.86
N ASP A 86 -19.07 3.78 4.68
CA ASP A 86 -19.63 4.11 3.37
C ASP A 86 -20.35 2.91 2.69
N GLN A 87 -20.48 1.75 3.36
CA GLN A 87 -21.22 0.57 2.86
C GLN A 87 -22.58 0.39 3.55
#